data_AF-A0A916VSC3-F1
#
_entry.id   AF-A0A916VSC3-F1
#
_cell.length_a   1.000
_cell.length_b   1.000
_cell.length_c   1.000
_cell.angle_alpha   90.00
_cell.angle_beta   90.00
_cell.angle_gamma   90.00
#
_symmetry.space_group_name_H-M   'P 1'
#
loop_
_entity.id
_entity.type
_entity.pdbx_description
1 polymer ?
#
loop_
_entity_poly.entity_id
_entity_poly.type
_entity_poly.pdbx_seq_one_letter_code
_entity_poly.pdbx_strand_id
1 'polypeptide(L)' 'MKNISITLPDSCNFSDYFKFNYYPEDILNYFGYQLITEELVLPKSQQQVDGVENLKQRFRKSLPYITLDSEMARR' A
#
# COMPACT_ATOMS: atom_id res chain seq x y z
N MET A 1 -19.45 0.64 10.23
CA MET A 1 -18.15 -0.08 10.31
C MET A 1 -18.41 -1.35 11.09
N LYS A 2 -18.09 -2.53 10.55
CA LYS A 2 -18.29 -3.80 11.27
C LYS A 2 -17.22 -3.87 12.36
N ASN A 3 -17.61 -3.80 13.62
CA ASN A 3 -16.72 -4.14 14.72
C ASN A 3 -16.53 -5.66 14.69
N ILE A 4 -15.52 -6.14 13.97
CA ILE A 4 -15.10 -7.53 14.03
C ILE A 4 -14.27 -7.65 15.31
N SER A 5 -14.79 -8.36 16.30
CA SER A 5 -14.04 -8.73 17.49
C SER A 5 -13.08 -9.86 17.12
N ILE A 6 -11.81 -9.53 16.88
CA ILE A 6 -10.76 -10.53 16.73
C ILE A 6 -10.20 -10.93 18.10
N THR A 7 -9.78 -12.18 18.23
CA THR A 7 -9.11 -12.70 19.42
C THR A 7 -7.76 -13.25 19.00
N LEU A 8 -6.70 -12.73 19.60
CA LEU A 8 -5.32 -13.21 19.41
C LEU A 8 -4.86 -13.98 20.67
N PRO A 9 -3.98 -14.98 20.53
CA PRO A 9 -3.39 -15.69 21.68
C PRO A 9 -2.43 -14.78 22.47
N ASP A 10 -2.20 -15.11 23.73
CA ASP A 10 -1.32 -14.35 24.64
C ASP A 10 0.14 -14.24 24.16
N SER A 11 0.59 -15.17 23.30
CA SER A 11 1.90 -15.16 22.68
C SER A 11 1.82 -15.68 21.24
N CYS A 12 2.33 -14.88 20.31
CA CYS A 12 2.48 -15.25 18.90
C CYS A 12 3.74 -14.60 18.32
N ASN A 13 4.36 -15.26 17.35
CA ASN A 13 5.43 -14.67 16.55
C ASN A 13 4.86 -14.09 15.24
N PHE A 14 5.70 -13.40 14.46
CA PHE A 14 5.28 -12.85 13.18
C PHE A 14 4.85 -13.91 12.15
N SER A 15 5.43 -15.12 12.16
CA SER A 15 5.03 -16.17 11.22
C SER A 15 3.67 -16.80 11.56
N ASP A 16 3.19 -16.66 12.79
CA ASP A 16 1.85 -17.08 13.20
C ASP A 16 0.75 -16.20 12.58
N TYR A 17 1.08 -14.98 12.15
CA TYR A 17 0.17 -14.07 11.44
C TYR A 17 -0.56 -14.76 10.28
N PHE A 18 0.18 -15.51 9.46
CA PHE A 18 -0.38 -16.20 8.28
C PHE A 18 -1.34 -17.33 8.64
N LYS A 19 -1.41 -17.74 9.91
CA LYS A 19 -2.33 -18.77 10.40
C LYS A 19 -3.69 -18.17 10.78
N PHE A 20 -3.77 -16.85 10.95
CA PHE A 20 -5.01 -16.17 11.29
C PHE A 20 -5.77 -15.81 10.00
N ASN A 21 -7.05 -16.18 9.92
CA ASN A 21 -7.97 -15.78 8.85
C ASN A 21 -8.53 -14.37 9.11
N TYR A 22 -7.67 -13.43 9.50
CA TYR A 22 -8.02 -12.03 9.72
C TYR A 22 -7.35 -11.15 8.69
N TYR A 23 -8.00 -10.07 8.30
CA TYR A 23 -7.34 -9.08 7.46
C TYR A 23 -6.27 -8.34 8.29
N PRO A 24 -5.18 -7.89 7.65
CA PRO A 24 -4.17 -7.09 8.33
C PRO A 24 -4.78 -5.86 9.03
N GLU A 25 -5.80 -5.25 8.43
CA GLU A 25 -6.49 -4.10 9.03
C GLU A 25 -7.18 -4.45 10.36
N ASP A 26 -7.80 -5.65 10.46
CA ASP A 26 -8.47 -6.10 11.67
C ASP A 26 -7.46 -6.30 12.81
N ILE A 27 -6.28 -6.86 12.48
CA ILE A 27 -5.20 -7.08 13.43
C ILE A 27 -4.61 -5.76 13.93
N LEU A 28 -4.34 -4.82 13.03
CA LEU A 28 -3.85 -3.49 13.40
C LEU A 28 -4.86 -2.74 14.29
N ASN A 29 -6.15 -2.84 13.97
CA ASN A 29 -7.22 -2.22 14.74
C ASN A 29 -7.31 -2.78 16.17
N TYR A 30 -7.12 -4.10 16.37
CA TYR A 30 -7.05 -4.71 17.70
C TYR A 30 -5.95 -4.10 18.59
N PHE A 31 -4.82 -3.72 18.00
CA PHE A 31 -3.73 -3.04 18.70
C PHE A 31 -3.93 -1.51 18.79
N GLY A 32 -5.07 -0.98 18.34
CA GLY A 32 -5.39 0.45 18.36
C GLY A 32 -4.76 1.25 17.21
N TYR A 33 -4.23 0.59 16.18
CA TYR A 33 -3.67 1.25 15.00
C TYR A 33 -4.69 1.28 13.86
N GLN A 34 -4.69 2.38 13.13
CA GLN A 34 -5.52 2.55 11.94
C GLN A 34 -4.67 3.03 10.78
N LEU A 35 -4.89 2.45 9.60
CA LEU A 35 -4.36 3.01 8.37
C LEU A 35 -5.20 4.23 7.99
N ILE A 36 -4.55 5.39 7.94
CA ILE A 36 -5.16 6.64 7.48
C ILE A 36 -4.70 6.88 6.05
N THR A 37 -5.64 7.08 5.14
CA THR A 37 -5.36 7.46 3.75
C THR A 37 -5.88 8.88 3.55
N GLU A 38 -4.98 9.80 3.23
CA GLU A 38 -5.30 11.21 3.03
C GLU A 38 -4.80 11.67 1.66
N GLU A 39 -5.56 12.54 1.02
CA GLU A 39 -5.13 13.22 -0.20
C GLU A 39 -4.22 14.39 0.18
N LEU A 40 -2.95 14.31 -0.21
CA LEU A 40 -1.98 15.36 0.06
C LEU A 40 -1.91 16.34 -1.13
N VAL A 41 -2.18 17.62 -0.86
CA VAL A 41 -1.92 18.70 -1.81
C VAL A 41 -0.46 19.13 -1.65
N LEU A 42 0.42 18.51 -2.44
CA LEU A 42 1.83 18.85 -2.45
C LEU A 42 2.07 20.15 -3.25
N PRO A 43 2.93 21.06 -2.77
CA PRO A 43 3.29 22.26 -3.51
C PRO A 43 3.97 21.86 -4.81
N LYS A 44 3.50 22.44 -5.92
CA LYS A 44 4.12 22.23 -7.24
C LYS A 44 5.42 23.02 -7.28
N SER A 45 6.53 22.32 -7.53
CA SER A 45 7.77 22.99 -7.85
C SER A 45 7.62 23.75 -9.18
N GLN A 46 8.06 25.00 -9.20
CA GLN A 46 8.18 25.79 -10.43
C GLN A 46 9.53 25.56 -11.12
N GLN A 47 10.39 24.72 -10.53
CA GLN A 47 11.69 24.41 -11.10
C GLN A 47 11.49 23.64 -12.41
N GLN A 48 12.05 24.18 -13.48
CA GLN A 48 12.13 23.46 -14.74
C GLN A 48 13.13 22.32 -14.57
N VAL A 49 12.62 21.09 -14.48
CA VAL A 49 13.44 19.89 -14.43
C VAL A 49 13.52 19.34 -15.85
N ASP A 50 14.71 19.44 -16.43
CA ASP A 50 14.96 18.92 -17.77
C ASP A 50 14.73 17.41 -17.82
N GLY A 51 14.10 16.95 -18.90
CA GLY A 51 13.86 15.52 -19.14
C GLY A 51 12.61 14.94 -18.47
N VAL A 52 11.85 15.69 -17.65
CA VAL A 52 10.58 15.20 -17.08
C VAL A 52 9.59 14.81 -18.17
N GLU A 53 9.50 15.59 -19.24
CA GLU A 53 8.58 15.29 -20.34
C GLU A 53 9.01 14.05 -21.11
N ASN A 54 10.32 13.88 -21.34
CA ASN A 54 10.87 12.68 -21.96
C ASN A 54 10.59 11.43 -21.11
N LEU A 55 10.76 11.55 -19.79
CA LEU A 55 10.46 10.48 -18.83
C LEU A 55 8.98 10.09 -18.88
N LYS A 56 8.06 11.06 -18.86
CA LYS A 56 6.61 10.82 -18.99
C LYS A 56 6.27 10.09 -20.29
N GLN A 57 6.87 10.48 -21.40
CA GLN A 57 6.66 9.81 -22.69
C GLN A 57 7.16 8.36 -22.67
N ARG A 58 8.32 8.10 -22.08
CA ARG A 58 8.84 6.74 -21.90
C ARG A 58 7.91 5.90 -21.03
N PHE A 59 7.44 6.44 -19.90
CA PHE A 59 6.47 5.77 -19.04
C PHE A 59 5.18 5.42 -19.80
N ARG A 60 4.59 6.37 -20.54
CA ARG A 60 3.38 6.11 -21.34
C ARG A 60 3.59 5.04 -22.41
N LYS A 61 4.79 4.96 -22.97
CA LYS A 61 5.15 3.94 -23.98
C LYS A 61 5.37 2.57 -23.35
N SER A 62 5.89 2.48 -22.12
CA SER A 62 6.20 1.20 -21.47
C SER A 62 5.08 0.64 -20.60
N LEU A 63 4.25 1.49 -19.98
CA LEU A 63 3.14 1.09 -19.09
C LEU A 63 2.19 0.04 -19.69
N PRO A 64 1.77 0.14 -20.98
CA PRO A 64 0.85 -0.83 -21.58
C PRO A 64 1.39 -2.26 -21.64
N TYR A 65 2.71 -2.41 -21.50
CA TYR A 65 3.40 -3.70 -21.55
C TYR A 65 3.74 -4.25 -20.17
N ILE A 66 3.41 -3.52 -19.10
CA ILE A 66 3.60 -3.95 -17.71
C ILE A 66 2.23 -4.30 -17.17
N THR A 67 1.96 -5.59 -16.98
CA THR A 67 0.73 -6.03 -16.35
C THR A 67 0.84 -5.79 -14.83
N LEU A 68 -0.12 -5.04 -14.27
CA LEU A 68 -0.18 -4.69 -12.84
C LEU A 68 -0.50 -5.89 -11.94
N ASP A 69 -0.71 -7.07 -12.53
CA ASP A 69 -0.88 -8.35 -11.83
C ASP A 69 0.46 -9.07 -11.59
N SER A 70 1.57 -8.59 -12.16
CA SER A 70 2.89 -9.20 -11.92
C SER A 70 3.26 -9.10 -10.45
N GLU A 71 3.88 -10.16 -9.92
CA GLU A 71 4.35 -10.23 -8.52
C GLU A 71 5.27 -9.04 -8.15
N MET A 72 5.92 -8.42 -9.13
CA MET A 72 6.76 -7.23 -8.98
C MET A 72 5.98 -5.92 -8.87
N ALA A 73 4.73 -5.89 -9.35
CA ALA A 73 3.79 -4.77 -9.15
C ALA A 73 2.95 -4.94 -7.86
N ARG A 74 2.86 -6.17 -7.35
CA ARG A 74 2.19 -6.52 -6.10
C ARG A 74 3.05 -6.28 -4.86
N ARG A 75 4.38 -6.29 -5.00
CA ARG A 75 5.38 -5.96 -3.97
C ARG A 75 5.72 -4.48 -4.01
#